data_AF-A0A5C8J1I4-F1
#
_entry.id   AF-A0A5C8J1I4-F1
#
_cell.length_a   1.000
_cell.length_b   1.000
_cell.length_c   1.000
_cell.angle_alpha   90.00
_cell.angle_beta   90.00
_cell.angle_gamma   90.00
#
_symmetry.space_group_name_H-M   'P 1'
#
loop_
_entity.id
_entity.type
_entity.pdbx_description
1 polymer ?
#
loop_
_entity_poly.entity_id
_entity_poly.type
_entity_poly.pdbx_seq_one_letter_code
_entity_poly.pdbx_strand_id
1 'polypeptide(L)'
;MNAAAADDDDEDRMVDVMSPEVPEEIRQAVLARNAPDATLWRCPRRSGLRGPLSWLGIGQRRVIIEWWLLSADGELIEAFWLT
;
A
#
# COMPACT_ATOMS: atom_id res chain seq x y z
N MET A 1 0.10 -21.18 -24.14
CA MET A 1 -1.13 -20.65 -23.49
C MET A 1 -0.73 -20.10 -22.13
N ASN A 2 -0.67 -18.77 -21.97
CA ASN A 2 -0.31 -18.10 -20.72
C ASN A 2 -1.53 -18.10 -19.78
N ALA A 3 -1.44 -18.81 -18.67
CA ALA A 3 -2.42 -18.79 -17.60
C ALA A 3 -1.76 -18.20 -16.34
N ALA A 4 -2.12 -16.97 -16.00
CA ALA A 4 -2.21 -16.44 -14.64
C ALA A 4 -2.73 -14.99 -14.71
N ALA A 5 -3.98 -14.81 -15.12
CA ALA A 5 -4.74 -13.63 -14.75
C ALA A 5 -5.27 -13.88 -13.33
N ALA A 6 -4.53 -13.45 -12.30
CA ALA A 6 -4.97 -13.23 -10.91
C ALA A 6 -3.75 -13.05 -9.98
N ASP A 7 -3.05 -11.91 -10.03
CA ASP A 7 -2.18 -11.47 -8.91
C ASP A 7 -1.97 -9.93 -8.88
N ASP A 8 -2.86 -9.14 -9.50
CA ASP A 8 -2.75 -7.66 -9.55
C ASP A 8 -2.89 -7.01 -8.15
N ASP A 9 -3.27 -7.79 -7.13
CA ASP A 9 -3.38 -7.30 -5.76
C ASP A 9 -2.02 -7.12 -5.07
N ASP A 10 -0.93 -7.67 -5.62
CA ASP A 10 0.40 -7.70 -4.99
C ASP A 10 1.46 -6.86 -5.74
N GLU A 11 1.06 -6.07 -6.74
CA GLU A 11 1.96 -5.17 -7.47
C GLU A 11 1.85 -3.70 -7.00
N ASP A 12 3.01 -3.02 -6.95
CA ASP A 12 3.08 -1.58 -6.66
C ASP A 12 2.40 -0.80 -7.79
N ARG A 13 1.28 -0.14 -7.50
CA ARG A 13 0.50 0.60 -8.51
C ARG A 13 0.06 1.97 -8.02
N MET A 14 -0.01 2.91 -8.95
CA MET A 14 -0.61 4.22 -8.71
C MET A 14 -2.12 4.06 -8.53
N VAL A 15 -2.67 4.71 -7.50
CA VAL A 15 -4.10 4.68 -7.17
C VAL A 15 -4.62 6.09 -6.98
N ASP A 16 -5.85 6.33 -7.42
CA ASP A 16 -6.52 7.59 -7.16
C ASP A 16 -6.93 7.67 -5.68
N VAL A 17 -6.67 8.81 -5.02
CA VAL A 17 -7.00 9.01 -3.60
C VAL A 17 -8.49 8.89 -3.30
N MET A 18 -9.35 9.15 -4.30
CA MET A 18 -10.80 9.05 -4.20
C MET A 18 -11.31 7.65 -4.55
N SER A 19 -10.45 6.73 -4.98
CA SER A 19 -10.86 5.36 -5.27
C SER A 19 -11.40 4.66 -4.02
N PRO A 20 -12.45 3.82 -4.16
CA PRO A 20 -13.04 3.10 -3.03
C PRO A 20 -12.11 2.03 -2.43
N GLU A 21 -11.02 1.67 -3.12
CA GLU A 21 -9.97 0.79 -2.56
C GLU A 21 -9.08 1.48 -1.52
N VAL A 22 -9.06 2.83 -1.53
CA VAL A 22 -8.31 3.62 -0.56
C VAL A 22 -9.11 3.72 0.73
N PRO A 23 -8.54 3.29 1.87
CA PRO A 23 -9.19 3.43 3.17
C PRO A 23 -9.46 4.90 3.49
N GLU A 24 -10.61 5.20 4.10
CA GLU A 24 -10.97 6.57 4.48
C GLU A 24 -9.89 7.24 5.34
N GLU A 25 -9.21 6.49 6.22
CA GLU A 25 -8.12 7.02 7.04
C GLU A 25 -6.96 7.56 6.19
N ILE A 26 -6.57 6.83 5.14
CA ILE A 26 -5.51 7.25 4.21
C ILE A 26 -5.99 8.44 3.39
N ARG A 27 -7.21 8.38 2.88
CA ARG A 27 -7.81 9.49 2.13
C ARG A 27 -7.85 10.78 2.94
N GLN A 28 -8.31 10.72 4.19
CA GLN A 28 -8.32 11.87 5.09
C GLN A 28 -6.91 12.39 5.37
N ALA A 29 -5.93 11.50 5.58
CA ALA A 29 -4.54 11.90 5.81
C ALA A 29 -3.94 12.62 4.58
N VAL A 30 -4.17 12.08 3.38
CA VAL A 30 -3.73 12.70 2.11
C VAL A 30 -4.43 14.04 1.88
N LEU A 31 -5.75 14.11 2.08
CA LEU A 31 -6.52 15.37 1.97
C LEU A 31 -6.08 16.40 3.01
N ALA A 32 -5.76 15.99 4.23
CA ALA A 32 -5.25 16.87 5.29
C ALA A 32 -3.87 17.46 4.98
N ARG A 33 -3.06 16.76 4.16
CA ARG A 33 -1.79 17.28 3.64
C ARG A 33 -1.98 18.36 2.57
N ASN A 34 -3.17 18.47 1.98
CA ASN A 34 -3.52 19.47 0.98
C ASN A 34 -2.50 19.51 -0.17
N ALA A 35 -2.12 18.33 -0.67
CA ALA A 35 -1.13 18.15 -1.73
C ALA A 35 -1.86 17.73 -3.03
N PRO A 36 -2.37 18.68 -3.83
CA PRO A 36 -3.19 18.38 -5.01
C PRO A 36 -2.41 17.69 -6.14
N ASP A 37 -1.11 17.92 -6.22
CA ASP A 37 -0.22 17.28 -7.21
C ASP A 37 0.44 15.99 -6.67
N ALA A 38 0.09 15.58 -5.45
CA ALA A 38 0.64 14.36 -4.88
C ALA A 38 -0.09 13.14 -5.43
N THR A 39 0.69 12.11 -5.73
CA THR A 39 0.20 10.86 -6.29
C THR A 39 0.25 9.79 -5.21
N LEU A 40 -0.88 9.09 -5.01
CA LEU A 40 -0.93 7.97 -4.07
C LEU A 40 -0.54 6.68 -4.79
N TRP A 41 0.33 5.92 -4.15
CA TRP A 41 0.77 4.60 -4.62
C TRP A 41 0.37 3.55 -3.62
N ARG A 42 -0.25 2.48 -4.11
CA ARG A 42 -0.55 1.27 -3.38
C ARG A 42 0.62 0.32 -3.56
N CYS A 43 1.36 0.10 -2.49
CA CYS A 43 2.51 -0.78 -2.40
C CYS A 43 2.16 -1.97 -1.51
N PRO A 44 1.46 -2.99 -2.04
CA PRO A 44 1.16 -4.21 -1.30
C PRO A 44 2.48 -4.95 -1.02
N ARG A 45 2.95 -4.91 0.22
CA ARG A 45 4.13 -5.65 0.63
C ARG A 45 3.69 -6.91 1.35
N ARG A 46 4.13 -8.06 0.80
CA ARG A 46 4.23 -9.31 1.55
C ARG A 46 5.24 -9.13 2.67
N SER A 47 4.80 -8.53 3.78
CA SER A 47 5.60 -8.46 4.99
C SER A 47 5.76 -9.88 5.52
N GLY A 48 6.89 -10.50 5.22
CA GLY A 48 7.31 -11.72 5.90
C GLY A 48 7.37 -11.39 7.39
N LEU A 49 6.59 -12.10 8.22
CA LEU A 49 6.51 -11.89 9.67
C LEU A 49 7.88 -11.50 10.24
N ARG A 50 8.04 -10.23 10.63
CA ARG A 50 9.17 -9.83 11.47
C ARG A 50 8.75 -9.99 12.93
N GLY A 51 8.86 -11.22 13.42
CA GLY A 51 8.74 -11.54 14.84
C GLY A 51 9.43 -12.88 15.14
N PRO A 52 9.91 -13.11 16.38
CA PRO A 52 10.55 -14.37 16.78
C PRO A 52 9.63 -15.60 16.67
N LEU A 53 8.33 -15.40 16.36
CA LEU A 53 7.37 -16.46 16.07
C LEU A 53 7.47 -17.06 14.65
N SER A 54 8.29 -16.49 13.76
CA SER A 54 8.48 -17.03 12.39
C SER A 54 9.15 -18.41 12.36
N TRP A 55 9.59 -18.93 13.51
CA TRP A 55 10.27 -20.22 13.63
C TRP A 55 9.31 -21.41 13.77
N LEU A 56 8.03 -21.16 14.04
CA LEU A 56 7.01 -22.20 14.27
C LEU A 56 6.14 -22.52 13.05
N GLY A 57 6.35 -21.87 11.90
CA GLY A 57 5.64 -22.20 10.65
C GLY A 57 4.11 -21.96 10.67
N ILE A 58 3.59 -21.34 11.73
CA ILE A 58 2.17 -21.01 11.91
C ILE A 58 2.08 -19.50 12.06
N GLY A 59 2.02 -18.77 10.95
CA GLY A 59 1.80 -17.34 10.95
C GLY A 59 1.05 -16.97 9.69
N GLN A 60 -0.19 -16.48 9.83
CA GLN A 60 -0.93 -15.92 8.71
C GLN A 60 -0.04 -14.87 8.04
N ARG A 61 0.27 -15.09 6.75
CA ARG A 61 0.92 -14.09 5.90
C ARG A 61 -0.01 -12.88 5.87
N ARG A 62 0.22 -11.90 6.74
CA ARG A 62 -0.48 -10.62 6.66
C ARG A 62 0.15 -9.85 5.52
N VAL A 63 -0.59 -9.70 4.43
CA VAL A 63 -0.28 -8.73 3.38
C VAL A 63 -0.54 -7.36 4.02
N ILE A 64 0.50 -6.55 4.13
CA ILE A 64 0.38 -5.17 4.60
C ILE A 64 0.39 -4.31 3.34
N ILE A 65 -0.65 -3.52 3.16
CA ILE A 65 -0.70 -2.55 2.06
C ILE A 65 -0.07 -1.27 2.59
N GLU A 66 1.10 -0.93 2.06
CA GLU A 66 1.70 0.38 2.26
C GLU A 66 1.10 1.35 1.23
N TRP A 67 0.77 2.55 1.67
CA TRP A 67 0.23 3.61 0.83
C TRP A 67 1.24 4.75 0.81
N TRP A 68 1.93 4.94 -0.30
CA TRP A 68 2.99 5.92 -0.44
C TRP A 68 2.44 7.18 -1.13
N LEU A 69 2.45 8.30 -0.42
CA LEU A 69 2.14 9.60 -0.98
C LEU A 69 3.42 10.19 -1.54
N LEU A 70 3.49 10.32 -2.87
CA LEU A 70 4.63 10.88 -3.58
C LEU A 70 4.29 12.29 -4.07
N SER A 71 5.24 13.21 -3.99
CA SER A 71 5.14 14.54 -4.58
C SER A 71 5.14 14.48 -6.12
N ALA A 72 4.83 15.58 -6.77
CA ALA A 72 4.88 15.72 -8.23
C ALA A 72 6.26 15.39 -8.82
N ASP A 73 7.34 15.56 -8.03
CA ASP A 73 8.72 15.24 -8.41
C ASP A 73 9.09 13.75 -8.19
N GLY A 74 8.19 12.96 -7.61
CA GLY A 74 8.44 11.57 -7.25
C GLY A 74 9.16 11.38 -5.91
N GLU A 75 9.24 12.43 -5.07
CA GLU A 75 9.75 12.33 -3.71
C GLU A 75 8.69 11.78 -2.74
N LEU A 76 9.05 10.82 -1.89
CA LEU A 76 8.13 10.27 -0.89
C LEU A 76 7.82 11.33 0.17
N ILE A 77 6.59 11.84 0.18
CA ILE A 77 6.10 12.78 1.19
C ILE A 77 5.80 12.02 2.47
N GLU A 78 4.98 10.97 2.39
CA GLU A 78 4.54 10.21 3.56
C GLU A 78 4.13 8.79 3.16
N ALA A 79 4.46 7.80 3.98
CA ALA A 79 4.00 6.43 3.81
C ALA A 79 3.03 6.09 4.93
N PHE A 80 1.87 5.54 4.58
CA PHE A 80 0.86 5.08 5.51
C PHE A 80 0.75 3.56 5.46
N TRP A 81 0.44 2.92 6.58
CA TRP A 81 0.24 1.48 6.66
C TRP A 81 -1.02 1.18 7.47
N LEU A 82 -1.82 0.24 6.99
CA LEU A 82 -2.91 -0.36 7.77
C LEU A 82 -2.38 -1.62 8.47
N THR A 83 -2.52 -1.67 9.78
CA THR A 83 -2.10 -2.80 10.64
C THR A 83 -3.19 -3.86 10.80
#